data_AF-A0A2E7BLN7-F1
#
_entry.id   AF-A0A2E7BLN7-F1
#
_cell.length_a   1.000
_cell.length_b   1.000
_cell.length_c   1.000
_cell.angle_alpha   90.00
_cell.angle_beta   90.00
_cell.angle_gamma   90.00
#
_symmetry.space_group_name_H-M   'P 1'
#
loop_
_entity.id
_entity.type
_entity.pdbx_description
1 polymer ?
#
loop_
_entity_poly.entity_id
_entity_poly.type
_entity_poly.pdbx_seq_one_letter_code
_entity_poly.pdbx_strand_id
1 'polypeptide(L)'
;MLVLWALTALMTLQPASSSTATLDFDYYKANVEPIFLEKNPGFVRCVVCHSGEGRVGFLEELSSNADTWTDEQSRRNFEAVSRLVIPGQPLASRLLMHPLEPDAGGDEFHNGGRQFSSQDDPKFKTLVAWVNGEQ
;
A
#
# COMPACT_ATOMS: atom_id res chain seq x y z
N MET A 1 -53.21 34.81 -13.68
CA MET A 1 -52.85 33.53 -13.03
C MET A 1 -51.62 32.98 -13.73
N LEU A 2 -50.49 32.94 -13.02
CA LEU A 2 -49.18 32.51 -13.52
C LEU A 2 -49.16 31.00 -13.78
N VAL A 3 -48.68 30.58 -14.96
CA VAL A 3 -48.40 29.16 -15.26
C VAL A 3 -46.92 28.93 -14.99
N LEU A 4 -46.62 28.22 -13.89
CA LEU A 4 -45.26 27.87 -13.48
C LEU A 4 -44.68 26.79 -14.41
N TRP A 5 -43.47 27.05 -14.90
CA TRP A 5 -42.62 26.08 -15.56
C TRP A 5 -41.97 25.19 -14.51
N ALA A 6 -42.18 23.88 -14.56
CA ALA A 6 -41.41 22.92 -13.78
C ALA A 6 -40.39 22.23 -14.71
N LEU A 7 -39.14 22.71 -14.69
CA LEU A 7 -38.02 21.94 -15.22
C LEU A 7 -37.64 20.88 -14.18
N THR A 8 -38.04 19.63 -14.40
CA THR A 8 -37.50 18.48 -13.67
C THR A 8 -36.08 18.20 -14.14
N ALA A 9 -35.09 18.58 -13.34
CA ALA A 9 -33.72 18.14 -13.50
C ALA A 9 -33.61 16.65 -13.11
N LEU A 10 -33.42 15.75 -14.08
CA LEU A 10 -32.99 14.39 -13.79
C LEU A 10 -31.52 14.42 -13.35
N MET A 11 -31.27 14.25 -12.05
CA MET A 11 -29.93 13.82 -11.58
C MET A 11 -29.72 12.39 -12.06
N THR A 12 -28.92 12.22 -13.10
CA THR A 12 -28.36 10.92 -13.45
C THR A 12 -27.43 10.49 -12.31
N LEU A 13 -27.87 9.53 -11.49
CA LEU A 13 -26.97 8.76 -10.64
C LEU A 13 -26.04 7.99 -11.57
N GLN A 14 -24.85 8.54 -11.84
CA GLN A 14 -23.79 7.76 -12.44
C GLN A 14 -23.40 6.68 -11.43
N PRO A 15 -23.46 5.39 -11.80
CA PRO A 15 -22.85 4.36 -10.97
C PRO A 15 -21.37 4.73 -10.81
N ALA A 16 -20.88 4.78 -9.58
CA ALA A 16 -19.45 4.82 -9.34
C ALA A 16 -18.88 3.55 -10.00
N SER A 17 -18.16 3.73 -11.11
CA SER A 17 -17.41 2.64 -11.71
C SER A 17 -16.45 2.15 -10.65
N SER A 18 -16.76 1.01 -10.03
CA SER A 18 -15.78 0.23 -9.29
C SER A 18 -14.80 -0.34 -10.31
N SER A 19 -13.92 0.50 -10.84
CA SER A 19 -12.70 0.02 -11.48
C SER A 19 -11.98 -0.80 -10.43
N THR A 20 -11.82 -2.10 -10.68
CA THR A 20 -10.91 -2.92 -9.88
C THR A 20 -9.54 -2.25 -10.01
N ALA A 21 -9.07 -1.62 -8.94
CA ALA A 21 -7.76 -0.97 -8.96
C ALA A 21 -6.72 -1.99 -9.42
N THR A 22 -5.80 -1.56 -10.27
CA THR A 22 -4.70 -2.39 -10.75
C THR A 22 -3.43 -1.87 -10.11
N LEU A 23 -2.65 -2.75 -9.49
CA LEU A 23 -1.38 -2.39 -8.90
C LEU A 23 -0.37 -2.13 -10.01
N ASP A 24 0.25 -0.95 -9.99
CA ASP A 24 1.23 -0.55 -10.99
C ASP A 24 2.66 -0.89 -10.53
N PHE A 25 3.46 -1.44 -11.44
CA PHE A 25 4.84 -1.83 -11.11
C PHE A 25 5.80 -0.64 -11.07
N ASP A 26 5.63 0.33 -11.96
CA ASP A 26 6.54 1.47 -12.04
C ASP A 26 6.30 2.39 -10.83
N TYR A 27 5.05 2.60 -10.43
CA TYR A 27 4.70 3.25 -9.16
C TYR A 27 5.26 2.49 -7.97
N TYR A 28 5.11 1.16 -7.96
CA TYR A 28 5.64 0.33 -6.88
C TYR A 28 7.14 0.53 -6.74
N LYS A 29 7.90 0.38 -7.83
CA LYS A 29 9.36 0.46 -7.82
C LYS A 29 9.86 1.85 -7.44
N ALA A 30 9.18 2.90 -7.91
CA ALA A 30 9.58 4.28 -7.67
C ALA A 30 9.22 4.78 -6.25
N ASN A 31 8.07 4.37 -5.71
CA ASN A 31 7.48 4.99 -4.52
C ASN A 31 7.27 4.04 -3.34
N VAL A 32 6.89 2.78 -3.60
CA VAL A 32 6.56 1.81 -2.56
C VAL A 32 7.80 1.03 -2.10
N GLU A 33 8.56 0.49 -3.04
CA GLU A 33 9.72 -0.34 -2.75
C GLU A 33 10.78 0.34 -1.86
N PRO A 34 11.10 1.64 -2.05
CA PRO A 34 12.04 2.33 -1.16
C PRO A 34 11.62 2.36 0.31
N ILE A 35 10.31 2.32 0.62
CA ILE A 35 9.79 2.31 1.99
C ILE A 35 10.31 1.09 2.77
N PHE A 36 10.55 -0.03 2.10
CA PHE A 36 11.06 -1.24 2.74
C PHE A 36 12.54 -1.15 3.15
N LEU A 37 13.29 -0.24 2.54
CA LEU A 37 14.73 -0.01 2.75
C LEU A 37 15.01 1.21 3.63
N GLU A 38 14.04 2.10 3.78
CA GLU A 38 14.20 3.36 4.51
C GLU A 38 14.35 3.12 6.02
N LYS A 39 15.29 3.85 6.64
CA LYS A 39 15.46 3.85 8.09
C LYS A 39 14.51 4.84 8.73
N ASN A 40 13.61 4.34 9.57
CA ASN A 40 12.75 5.17 10.42
C ASN A 40 13.30 5.18 11.86
N PRO A 41 13.61 6.35 12.47
CA PRO A 41 14.10 6.41 13.84
C PRO A 41 13.21 5.64 14.83
N GLY A 42 13.80 4.74 15.62
CA GLY A 42 13.07 3.89 16.57
C GLY A 42 12.55 2.57 15.99
N PHE A 43 12.65 2.35 14.67
CA PHE A 43 12.10 1.17 14.02
C PHE A 43 13.13 0.41 13.19
N VAL A 44 13.02 -0.92 13.22
CA VAL A 44 13.78 -1.81 12.34
C VAL A 44 13.17 -1.72 10.93
N ARG A 45 14.02 -1.63 9.91
CA ARG A 45 13.58 -1.57 8.50
C ARG A 45 12.86 -2.86 8.11
N CYS A 46 11.85 -2.75 7.24
CA CYS A 46 11.07 -3.90 6.79
C CYS A 46 11.96 -5.01 6.21
N VAL A 47 12.92 -4.65 5.36
CA VAL A 47 13.84 -5.60 4.71
C VAL A 47 14.62 -6.47 5.70
N VAL A 48 14.93 -5.98 6.90
CA VAL A 48 15.77 -6.73 7.88
C VAL A 48 15.07 -8.00 8.36
N CYS A 49 13.73 -8.00 8.44
CA CYS A 49 12.96 -9.15 8.90
C CYS A 49 12.20 -9.87 7.78
N HIS A 50 11.94 -9.19 6.67
CA HIS A 50 11.12 -9.71 5.58
C HIS A 50 11.92 -10.13 4.34
N SER A 51 13.25 -9.99 4.34
CA SER A 51 14.10 -10.54 3.28
C SER A 51 14.38 -12.03 3.46
N GLY A 52 14.48 -12.77 2.36
CA GLY A 52 14.92 -14.17 2.33
C GLY A 52 13.78 -15.17 2.56
N GLU A 53 14.15 -16.42 2.83
CA GLU A 53 13.19 -17.52 3.00
C GLU A 53 12.61 -17.57 4.42
N GLY A 54 11.35 -17.98 4.55
CA GLY A 54 10.71 -18.25 5.84
C GLY A 54 9.27 -17.77 5.92
N ARG A 55 8.65 -17.95 7.10
CA ARG A 55 7.22 -17.70 7.30
C ARG A 55 6.82 -16.22 7.12
N VAL A 56 7.76 -15.30 7.33
CA VAL A 56 7.52 -13.84 7.19
C VAL A 56 8.25 -13.23 6.00
N GLY A 57 9.04 -14.01 5.25
CA GLY A 57 9.82 -13.53 4.11
C GLY A 57 8.96 -13.32 2.88
N PHE A 58 9.02 -12.11 2.31
CA PHE A 58 8.35 -11.77 1.05
C PHE A 58 9.16 -10.78 0.20
N LEU A 59 10.33 -10.36 0.66
CA LEU A 59 11.28 -9.54 -0.07
C LEU A 59 12.51 -10.38 -0.45
N GLU A 60 13.07 -10.09 -1.61
CA GLU A 60 14.35 -10.62 -2.05
C GLU A 60 15.48 -10.10 -1.13
N GLU A 61 16.52 -10.90 -0.96
CA GLU A 61 17.75 -10.42 -0.32
C GLU A 61 18.45 -9.41 -1.23
N LEU A 62 19.00 -8.34 -0.65
CA LEU A 62 19.84 -7.42 -1.40
C LEU A 62 21.11 -8.15 -1.84
N SER A 63 21.54 -7.90 -3.07
CA SER A 63 22.86 -8.35 -3.54
C SER A 63 23.97 -7.77 -2.65
N SER A 64 25.10 -8.47 -2.56
CA SER A 64 26.23 -8.02 -1.74
C SER A 64 26.65 -6.57 -2.07
N ASN A 65 26.68 -5.72 -1.06
CA ASN A 65 26.99 -4.28 -1.15
C ASN A 65 26.00 -3.45 -1.99
N ALA A 66 24.80 -3.95 -2.28
CA ALA A 66 23.77 -3.19 -2.96
C ALA A 66 22.92 -2.40 -1.94
N ASP A 67 22.65 -1.14 -2.27
CA ASP A 67 21.75 -0.27 -1.49
C ASP A 67 20.29 -0.38 -1.95
N THR A 68 20.03 -1.05 -3.08
CA THR A 68 18.71 -1.30 -3.67
C THR A 68 18.67 -2.62 -4.44
N TRP A 69 17.47 -3.09 -4.77
CA TRP A 69 17.24 -4.29 -5.57
C TRP A 69 17.51 -4.06 -7.07
N THR A 70 17.88 -5.12 -7.79
CA THR A 70 17.88 -5.11 -9.27
C THR A 70 16.45 -5.11 -9.81
N ASP A 71 16.27 -4.84 -11.09
CA ASP A 71 14.96 -4.85 -11.75
C ASP A 71 14.27 -6.22 -11.63
N GLU A 72 15.02 -7.31 -11.75
CA GLU A 72 14.51 -8.67 -11.61
C GLU A 72 14.09 -8.97 -10.18
N GLN A 73 14.85 -8.49 -9.19
CA GLN A 73 14.48 -8.60 -7.78
C GLN A 73 13.24 -7.76 -7.48
N SER A 74 13.16 -6.55 -8.03
CA SER A 74 12.02 -5.65 -7.87
C SER A 74 10.73 -6.26 -8.42
N ARG A 75 10.80 -6.96 -9.56
CA ARG A 75 9.66 -7.71 -10.13
C ARG A 75 9.17 -8.82 -9.20
N ARG A 76 10.10 -9.60 -8.61
CA ARG A 76 9.75 -10.65 -7.65
C ARG A 76 9.16 -10.08 -6.37
N ASN A 77 9.72 -8.98 -5.86
CA ASN A 77 9.16 -8.26 -4.72
C ASN A 77 7.75 -7.77 -5.03
N PHE A 78 7.53 -7.13 -6.17
CA PHE A 78 6.21 -6.67 -6.60
C PHE A 78 5.18 -7.81 -6.60
N GLU A 79 5.50 -8.96 -7.18
CA GLU A 79 4.62 -10.12 -7.20
C GLU A 79 4.30 -10.63 -5.79
N ALA A 80 5.29 -10.68 -4.90
CA ALA A 80 5.12 -11.14 -3.53
C ALA A 80 4.31 -10.15 -2.68
N VAL A 81 4.66 -8.86 -2.73
CA VAL A 81 4.00 -7.78 -2.00
C VAL A 81 2.56 -7.59 -2.47
N SER A 82 2.28 -7.77 -3.77
CA SER A 82 0.92 -7.71 -4.31
C SER A 82 -0.03 -8.73 -3.69
N ARG A 83 0.48 -9.89 -3.21
CA ARG A 83 -0.33 -10.91 -2.50
C ARG A 83 -0.73 -10.49 -1.09
N LEU A 84 -0.18 -9.38 -0.59
CA LEU A 84 -0.52 -8.77 0.71
C LEU A 84 -1.57 -7.66 0.57
N VAL A 85 -1.99 -7.36 -0.65
CA VAL A 85 -2.88 -6.26 -1.01
C VAL A 85 -4.20 -6.77 -1.55
N ILE A 86 -5.28 -6.09 -1.17
CA ILE A 86 -6.58 -6.16 -1.82
C ILE A 86 -6.73 -4.86 -2.61
N PRO A 87 -6.58 -4.89 -3.96
CA PRO A 87 -6.61 -3.67 -4.76
C PRO A 87 -7.92 -2.89 -4.57
N GLY A 88 -7.80 -1.58 -4.36
CA GLY A 88 -8.89 -0.65 -4.06
C GLY A 88 -9.40 -0.72 -2.62
N GLN A 89 -8.79 -1.55 -1.76
CA GLN A 89 -9.20 -1.72 -0.36
C GLN A 89 -7.97 -1.63 0.58
N PRO A 90 -7.42 -0.43 0.82
CA PRO A 90 -6.22 -0.24 1.64
C PRO A 90 -6.39 -0.77 3.07
N LEU A 91 -7.52 -0.51 3.70
CA LEU A 91 -7.79 -0.95 5.08
C LEU A 91 -8.15 -2.43 5.22
N ALA A 92 -8.32 -3.14 4.10
CA ALA A 92 -8.48 -4.60 4.09
C ALA A 92 -7.17 -5.32 3.68
N SER A 93 -6.11 -4.55 3.38
CA SER A 93 -4.83 -5.06 2.91
C SER A 93 -3.86 -5.28 4.08
N ARG A 94 -3.34 -6.50 4.22
CA ARG A 94 -2.36 -6.84 5.28
C ARG A 94 -1.11 -5.96 5.22
N LEU A 95 -0.67 -5.58 4.01
CA LEU A 95 0.48 -4.70 3.82
C LEU A 95 0.36 -3.39 4.62
N LEU A 96 -0.86 -2.86 4.78
CA LEU A 96 -1.09 -1.61 5.50
C LEU A 96 -1.46 -1.86 6.96
N MET A 97 -2.29 -2.87 7.26
CA MET A 97 -2.86 -3.04 8.60
C MET A 97 -1.89 -3.64 9.62
N HIS A 98 -0.99 -4.52 9.17
CA HIS A 98 0.00 -5.14 10.05
C HIS A 98 1.03 -4.13 10.62
N PRO A 99 1.64 -3.23 9.83
CA PRO A 99 2.59 -2.26 10.35
C PRO A 99 1.97 -1.03 11.03
N LEU A 100 0.65 -0.83 10.95
CA LEU A 100 -0.06 0.29 11.57
C LEU A 100 -0.30 0.03 13.07
N GLU A 101 -0.17 1.05 13.91
CA GLU A 101 -0.53 0.99 15.33
C GLU A 101 -2.02 0.68 15.54
N PRO A 102 -2.41 -0.13 16.54
CA PRO A 102 -3.82 -0.44 16.80
C PRO A 102 -4.69 0.80 17.06
N ASP A 103 -4.17 1.79 17.78
CA ASP A 103 -4.87 3.05 18.05
C ASP A 103 -5.15 3.86 16.76
N ALA A 104 -4.42 3.58 15.69
CA ALA A 104 -4.62 4.16 14.35
C ALA A 104 -5.43 3.23 13.42
N GLY A 105 -5.94 2.11 13.91
CA GLY A 105 -6.76 1.15 13.17
C GLY A 105 -6.01 -0.05 12.58
N GLY A 106 -4.75 -0.28 13.00
CA GLY A 106 -4.00 -1.47 12.62
C GLY A 106 -4.42 -2.73 13.40
N ASP A 107 -3.88 -3.88 13.01
CA ASP A 107 -4.25 -5.17 13.60
C ASP A 107 -3.68 -5.34 15.02
N GLU A 108 -4.39 -6.02 15.93
CA GLU A 108 -3.99 -6.16 17.34
C GLU A 108 -2.63 -6.87 17.52
N PHE A 109 -2.28 -7.79 16.63
CA PHE A 109 -1.07 -8.60 16.73
C PHE A 109 -0.05 -8.24 15.66
N HIS A 110 1.14 -7.82 16.09
CA HIS A 110 2.31 -7.77 15.23
C HIS A 110 3.53 -8.28 16.02
N ASN A 111 4.11 -9.39 15.57
CA ASN A 111 5.32 -9.97 16.19
C ASN A 111 6.61 -9.21 15.79
N GLY A 112 6.47 -8.07 15.10
CA GLY A 112 7.55 -7.13 14.77
C GLY A 112 7.24 -5.70 15.26
N GLY A 113 8.16 -4.77 15.07
CA GLY A 113 7.88 -3.35 15.35
C GLY A 113 6.81 -2.78 14.43
N ARG A 114 5.93 -1.93 14.97
CA ARG A 114 4.98 -1.11 14.19
C ARG A 114 5.75 -0.05 13.40
N GLN A 115 5.34 0.29 12.19
CA GLN A 115 6.06 1.26 11.33
C GLN A 115 5.32 2.60 11.20
N PHE A 116 4.01 2.61 11.45
CA PHE A 116 3.17 3.78 11.28
C PHE A 116 2.32 4.01 12.53
N SER A 117 2.42 5.19 13.13
CA SER A 117 1.57 5.59 14.26
C SER A 117 0.27 6.27 13.83
N SER A 118 0.12 6.57 12.53
CA SER A 118 -1.06 7.23 11.97
C SER A 118 -1.22 6.91 10.49
N GLN A 119 -2.47 6.86 10.03
CA GLN A 119 -2.80 6.80 8.60
C GLN A 119 -2.46 8.10 7.86
N ASP A 120 -2.17 9.19 8.59
CA ASP A 120 -1.71 10.44 8.01
C ASP A 120 -0.22 10.45 7.64
N ASP A 121 0.54 9.42 8.05
CA ASP A 121 1.95 9.27 7.71
C ASP A 121 2.14 9.33 6.18
N PRO A 122 3.07 10.15 5.67
CA PRO A 122 3.28 10.28 4.23
C PRO A 122 3.57 8.95 3.52
N LYS A 123 4.33 8.06 4.15
CA LYS A 123 4.65 6.74 3.59
C LYS A 123 3.44 5.82 3.62
N PHE A 124 2.62 5.89 4.67
CA PHE A 124 1.35 5.18 4.70
C PHE A 124 0.44 5.65 3.55
N LYS A 125 0.36 6.95 3.29
CA LYS A 125 -0.40 7.52 2.16
C LYS A 125 0.14 7.07 0.79
N THR A 126 1.45 6.94 0.63
CA THR A 126 2.06 6.35 -0.58
C THR A 126 1.60 4.91 -0.80
N LEU A 127 1.54 4.09 0.27
CA LEU A 127 1.00 2.73 0.18
C LEU A 127 -0.48 2.74 -0.20
N VAL A 128 -1.29 3.61 0.43
CA VAL A 128 -2.71 3.77 0.13
C VAL A 128 -2.95 4.14 -1.33
N ALA A 129 -2.18 5.10 -1.85
CA ALA A 129 -2.22 5.54 -3.23
C ALA A 129 -1.99 4.38 -4.20
N TRP A 130 -0.92 3.61 -3.99
CA TRP A 130 -0.63 2.44 -4.80
C TRP A 130 -1.73 1.39 -4.74
N VAL A 131 -2.26 1.07 -3.55
CA VAL A 131 -3.37 0.11 -3.41
C VAL A 131 -4.63 0.60 -4.12
N ASN A 132 -4.86 1.92 -4.18
CA ASN A 132 -5.97 2.52 -4.91
C ASN A 132 -5.74 2.64 -6.43
N GLY A 133 -4.58 2.19 -6.94
CA GLY A 133 -4.30 2.12 -8.37
C GLY A 133 -3.63 3.36 -8.95
N GLU A 134 -2.90 4.13 -8.13
CA GLU A 134 -1.99 5.17 -8.63
C GLU A 134 -0.86 4.56 -9.46
N GLN A 135 -0.44 5.28 -10.50
CA GLN A 135 0.55 4.90 -11.52
C GLN A 135 1.69 5.92 -11.54
#